data_AF-A0A1X0ZJM9-F1
#
_entry.id   AF-A0A1X0ZJM9-F1
#
_cell.length_a   1.000
_cell.length_b   1.000
_cell.length_c   1.000
_cell.angle_alpha   90.00
_cell.angle_beta   90.00
_cell.angle_gamma   90.00
#
_symmetry.space_group_name_H-M   'P 1'
#
loop_
_entity.id
_entity.type
_entity.pdbx_description
1 polymer ?
#
loop_
_entity_poly.entity_id
_entity_poly.type
_entity_poly.pdbx_seq_one_letter_code
_entity_poly.pdbx_strand_id
1 'polypeptide(L)' 'MRDLAAAHEASRDDPVPTCHFRAMTFHESDSNPDWGGYQCDHCGHTESVEEAWAKIEARSARAAKHQTSGS' A
#
# COMPACT_ATOMS: atom_id res chain seq x y z
N MET A 1 19.13 6.43 20.43
CA MET A 1 18.27 7.17 19.47
C MET A 1 18.83 7.06 18.05
N ARG A 2 19.21 5.86 17.57
CA ARG A 2 19.83 5.66 16.23
C ARG A 2 19.14 4.59 15.37
N ASP A 3 18.01 4.03 15.83
CA ASP A 3 17.28 2.97 15.13
C ASP A 3 15.93 3.39 14.52
N LEU A 4 15.41 4.59 14.85
CA LEU A 4 14.14 5.06 14.30
C LEU A 4 14.26 5.49 12.84
N ALA A 5 15.42 6.00 12.42
CA ALA A 5 15.65 6.41 11.03
C ALA A 5 15.72 5.19 10.09
N ALA A 6 16.42 4.12 10.48
CA ALA A 6 16.50 2.89 9.70
C ALA A 6 15.13 2.19 9.56
N ALA A 7 14.32 2.20 10.63
CA ALA A 7 12.94 1.71 10.56
C ALA A 7 12.08 2.56 9.62
N HIS A 8 12.21 3.89 9.66
CA HIS A 8 11.50 4.81 8.76
C HIS A 8 11.97 4.69 7.30
N GLU A 9 13.23 4.33 7.05
CA GLU A 9 13.76 4.09 5.71
C GLU A 9 13.30 2.74 5.13
N ALA A 10 13.22 1.69 5.96
CA ALA A 10 12.64 0.41 5.55
C ALA A 10 11.16 0.54 5.16
N SER A 11 10.39 1.41 5.84
CA SER A 11 8.98 1.66 5.51
C SER A 11 8.74 2.43 4.19
N ARG A 12 9.79 2.94 3.52
CA ARG A 12 9.62 3.65 2.23
C ARG A 12 9.54 2.69 1.04
N ASP A 13 10.09 1.49 1.19
CA ASP A 13 10.13 0.47 0.14
C ASP A 13 9.02 -0.57 0.27
N ASP A 14 8.35 -0.65 1.42
CA ASP A 14 7.17 -1.49 1.56
C ASP A 14 6.04 -0.96 0.66
N PRO A 15 5.49 -1.78 -0.24
CA PRO A 15 4.46 -1.32 -1.14
C PRO A 15 3.18 -1.08 -0.33
N VAL A 16 2.79 0.19 -0.23
CA VAL A 16 1.55 0.60 0.42
C VAL A 16 0.42 0.82 -0.60
N PRO A 17 -0.85 0.68 -0.19
CA PRO A 17 -1.97 1.03 -1.06
C PRO A 17 -1.96 2.51 -1.39
N THR A 18 -2.12 2.84 -2.67
CA THR A 18 -2.08 4.23 -3.15
C THR A 18 -3.27 4.59 -4.03
N CYS A 19 -3.85 5.75 -3.74
CA CYS A 19 -4.80 6.44 -4.58
C CYS A 19 -4.11 7.51 -5.41
N HIS A 20 -4.18 7.44 -6.75
CA HIS A 20 -3.47 8.33 -7.69
C HIS A 20 -1.94 8.31 -7.46
N PHE A 21 -1.45 9.05 -6.47
CA PHE A 21 -0.05 9.09 -6.03
C PHE A 21 0.09 9.22 -4.50
N ARG A 22 -1.02 9.07 -3.76
CA ARG A 22 -1.09 9.29 -2.31
C ARG A 22 -1.31 7.97 -1.60
N ALA A 23 -0.54 7.71 -0.55
CA ALA A 23 -0.77 6.58 0.33
C ALA A 23 -2.15 6.69 1.00
N MET A 24 -2.85 5.57 1.06
CA MET A 24 -4.16 5.47 1.73
C MET A 24 -3.99 5.12 3.21
N THR A 25 -4.97 5.52 4.01
CA THR A 25 -5.01 5.27 5.46
C THR A 25 -5.83 4.02 5.72
N PHE A 26 -5.32 3.10 6.54
CA PHE A 26 -6.08 1.92 6.96
C PHE A 26 -7.05 2.27 8.08
N HIS A 27 -8.27 1.78 7.98
CA HIS A 27 -9.30 1.89 9.00
C HIS A 27 -9.79 0.48 9.35
N GLU A 28 -9.69 0.15 10.64
CA GLU A 28 -10.33 -1.05 11.18
C GLU A 28 -11.84 -0.80 11.37
N SER A 29 -12.64 -1.84 11.16
CA SER A 29 -14.07 -1.77 11.45
C SER A 29 -14.31 -2.15 12.91
N ASP A 30 -14.80 -1.20 13.70
CA ASP A 30 -15.10 -1.37 15.13
C ASP A 30 -16.12 -2.50 15.38
N SER A 31 -16.99 -2.76 14.39
CA SER A 31 -18.02 -3.80 14.47
C SER A 31 -17.56 -5.18 14.01
N ASN A 32 -16.53 -5.28 13.18
CA ASN A 32 -15.96 -6.54 12.72
C ASN A 32 -14.48 -6.36 12.36
N PRO A 33 -13.53 -6.94 13.11
CA PRO A 33 -12.10 -6.75 12.88
C PRO A 33 -11.63 -7.26 11.51
N ASP A 34 -12.36 -8.19 10.89
CA ASP A 34 -12.04 -8.72 9.56
C ASP A 34 -12.45 -7.78 8.42
N TRP A 35 -13.23 -6.73 8.70
CA TRP A 35 -13.82 -5.84 7.67
C TRP A 35 -13.11 -4.50 7.57
N GLY A 36 -11.84 -4.45 7.94
CA GLY A 36 -11.00 -3.27 7.73
C GLY A 36 -10.82 -2.95 6.23
N GLY A 37 -10.44 -1.71 5.96
CA GLY A 37 -10.22 -1.24 4.59
C GLY A 37 -9.33 -0.01 4.54
N TYR A 38 -8.93 0.36 3.33
CA TYR A 38 -8.13 1.55 3.09
C TYR A 38 -9.02 2.68 2.59
N GLN A 39 -8.82 3.89 3.10
CA GLN A 39 -9.49 5.10 2.66
C GLN A 39 -8.46 6.13 2.15
N CYS A 40 -8.79 6.80 1.05
CA CYS A 40 -8.05 7.96 0.60
C CYS A 40 -8.61 9.23 1.25
N ASP A 41 -7.82 9.90 2.10
CA ASP A 41 -8.20 11.17 2.74
C ASP A 41 -8.42 12.33 1.75
N HIS A 42 -7.90 12.21 0.52
CA HIS A 42 -7.98 13.29 -0.47
C HIS A 42 -9.27 13.25 -1.31
N CYS A 43 -9.67 12.07 -1.78
CA CYS A 43 -10.84 11.91 -2.64
C CYS A 43 -11.98 11.12 -2.00
N GLY A 44 -11.79 10.60 -0.79
CA GLY A 44 -12.80 9.87 -0.01
C GLY A 44 -13.09 8.45 -0.49
N HIS A 45 -12.35 7.93 -1.47
CA HIS A 45 -12.60 6.56 -1.95
C HIS A 45 -12.14 5.54 -0.91
N THR A 46 -12.77 4.38 -0.89
CA THR A 46 -12.44 3.26 0.00
C THR A 46 -12.19 1.99 -0.81
N GLU A 47 -11.30 1.15 -0.32
CA GLU A 47 -10.99 -0.17 -0.87
C GLU A 47 -10.90 -1.19 0.25
N SER A 48 -11.29 -2.43 -0.02
CA SER A 48 -11.05 -3.53 0.92
C SER A 48 -9.56 -3.84 1.03
N VAL A 49 -9.15 -4.49 2.13
CA VAL A 49 -7.77 -4.96 2.31
C VAL A 49 -7.34 -5.85 1.15
N GLU A 50 -8.19 -6.78 0.75
CA GLU A 50 -7.93 -7.74 -0.33
C GLU A 50 -7.70 -7.03 -1.68
N GLU A 51 -8.57 -6.07 -2.03
CA GLU A 51 -8.44 -5.31 -3.28
C GLU A 51 -7.16 -4.45 -3.31
N ALA A 52 -6.85 -3.80 -2.19
CA ALA A 52 -5.69 -2.95 -2.05
C ALA A 52 -4.37 -3.74 -2.22
N TRP A 53 -4.27 -4.91 -1.60
CA TRP A 53 -3.09 -5.77 -1.72
C TRP A 53 -2.99 -6.45 -3.08
N ALA A 54 -4.10 -6.89 -3.69
CA ALA A 54 -4.07 -7.45 -5.04
C ALA A 54 -3.50 -6.45 -6.07
N LYS A 55 -3.80 -5.15 -5.92
CA LYS A 55 -3.24 -4.09 -6.77
C LYS A 55 -1.75 -3.89 -6.57
N ILE A 56 -1.28 -3.98 -5.34
CA ILE A 56 0.15 -3.94 -5.00
C ILE A 56 0.88 -5.11 -5.64
N GLU A 57 0.38 -6.33 -5.46
CA GLU A 57 1.00 -7.52 -6.04
C GLU A 57 1.06 -7.43 -7.58
N ALA A 58 -0.03 -6.97 -8.20
CA ALA A 58 -0.07 -6.73 -9.64
C ALA A 58 0.96 -5.68 -10.09
N ARG A 59 1.17 -4.62 -9.29
CA ARG A 59 2.19 -3.59 -9.57
C ARG A 59 3.60 -4.15 -9.45
N SER A 60 3.88 -4.91 -8.40
CA SER A 60 5.18 -5.58 -8.20
C SER A 60 5.49 -6.56 -9.32
N ALA A 61 4.51 -7.36 -9.74
CA ALA A 61 4.65 -8.27 -10.88
C ALA A 61 4.91 -7.53 -12.21
N ARG A 62 4.29 -6.36 -12.42
CA ARG A 62 4.56 -5.51 -13.60
C ARG A 62 5.95 -4.88 -13.55
N ALA A 63 6.38 -4.40 -12.38
CA ALA A 63 7.71 -3.84 -12.18
C ALA A 63 8.81 -4.88 -12.42
N ALA A 64 8.62 -6.11 -11.97
CA ALA A 64 9.54 -7.22 -12.23
C ALA A 64 9.66 -7.53 -13.74
N LYS A 65 8.54 -7.50 -14.48
CA LYS A 65 8.53 -7.74 -15.94
C LYS A 65 9.16 -6.60 -16.75
N HIS A 66 9.09 -5.36 -16.28
CA HIS A 66 9.68 -4.22 -17.01
C HIS A 66 11.21 -4.17 -16.88
N GLN A 67 11.77 -4.75 -15.81
CA GLN A 67 13.21 -4.80 -15.57
C GLN A 67 13.97 -5.80 -16.46
N THR A 68 13.27 -6.76 -17.08
CA THR A 68 13.89 -7.82 -17.91
C THR A 68 13.94 -7.51 -19.40
N SER A 69 13.45 -6.33 -19.84
CA SER A 69 13.36 -5.95 -21.27
C SER A 69 14.47 -4.99 -21.74
N GLY A 70 15.47 -4.72 -20.89
CA GLY A 70 16.61 -3.87 -21.21
C GLY A 70 17.93 -4.63 -21.03
N SER A 71 18.30 -5.45 -22.01
CA SER A 71 19.64 -6.02 -22.17
C SER A 71 19.94 -6.26 -23.63
#